data_AF-A0A4S1DU95-F1
#
_entry.id   AF-A0A4S1DU95-F1
#
_cell.length_a   1.000
_cell.length_b   1.000
_cell.length_c   1.000
_cell.angle_alpha   90.00
_cell.angle_beta   90.00
_cell.angle_gamma   90.00
#
_symmetry.space_group_name_H-M   'P 1'
#
loop_
_entity.id
_entity.type
_entity.pdbx_description
1 polymer ?
#
loop_
_entity_poly.entity_id
_entity_poly.type
_entity_poly.pdbx_seq_one_letter_code
_entity_poly.pdbx_strand_id
1 'polypeptide(L)'
;MEEISWGQWFFHFKTPESWAKINGQGETTLHNLQGLQGHSEILRMVFGLGGMLGIILGNLNKFKKISAPPVLISWFIIIFCHATVDFVQDRVSISTKYDFAIVKTSEFIELLIAGSSFLYFWLNFRMLKYI
;
A
#
# COMPACT_ATOMS: atom_id res chain seq x y z
N MET A 1 0.40 -7.98 -15.46
CA MET A 1 -0.76 -8.84 -15.15
C MET A 1 -1.46 -8.12 -14.01
N GLU A 2 -2.70 -7.70 -14.20
CA GLU A 2 -3.48 -7.03 -13.14
C GLU A 2 -3.92 -8.11 -12.13
N GLU A 3 -4.12 -7.73 -10.87
CA GLU A 3 -4.59 -8.67 -9.83
C GLU A 3 -5.93 -9.30 -10.24
N ILE A 4 -6.13 -10.58 -9.90
CA ILE A 4 -7.38 -11.30 -10.19
C ILE A 4 -8.10 -11.68 -8.89
N SER A 5 -9.43 -11.61 -8.93
CA SER A 5 -10.30 -12.05 -7.84
C SER A 5 -10.34 -13.58 -7.77
N TRP A 6 -9.36 -14.18 -7.10
CA TRP A 6 -9.28 -15.64 -6.93
C TRP A 6 -10.55 -16.25 -6.34
N GLY A 7 -11.21 -15.58 -5.39
CA GLY A 7 -12.48 -16.04 -4.84
C GLY A 7 -13.58 -16.15 -5.88
N GLN A 8 -13.71 -15.14 -6.76
CA GLN A 8 -14.66 -15.21 -7.88
C GLN A 8 -14.28 -16.29 -8.88
N TRP A 9 -12.99 -16.45 -9.15
CA TRP A 9 -12.50 -17.48 -10.06
C TRP A 9 -12.80 -18.89 -9.53
N PHE A 10 -12.56 -19.16 -8.24
CA PHE A 10 -12.81 -20.47 -7.62
C PHE A 10 -14.30 -20.79 -7.44
N PHE A 11 -15.11 -19.80 -7.05
CA PHE A 11 -16.53 -20.02 -6.72
C PHE A 11 -17.49 -19.62 -7.84
N HIS A 12 -16.98 -19.10 -8.95
CA HIS A 12 -17.73 -18.74 -10.16
C HIS A 12 -18.94 -17.82 -9.93
N PHE A 13 -18.93 -17.01 -8.87
CA PHE A 13 -20.00 -16.04 -8.65
C PHE A 13 -19.76 -14.78 -9.48
N LYS A 14 -20.86 -14.24 -10.01
CA LYS A 14 -20.84 -13.03 -10.82
C LYS A 14 -20.72 -11.79 -9.95
N THR A 15 -20.10 -10.75 -10.50
CA THR A 15 -20.10 -9.42 -9.89
C THR A 15 -21.53 -8.85 -9.91
N PRO A 16 -22.06 -8.38 -8.75
CA PRO A 16 -23.38 -7.77 -8.69
C PRO A 16 -23.50 -6.56 -9.63
N GLU A 17 -24.68 -6.34 -10.22
CA GLU A 17 -24.88 -5.30 -11.24
C GLU A 17 -24.54 -3.89 -10.73
N SER A 18 -24.90 -3.58 -9.48
CA SER A 18 -24.56 -2.32 -8.83
C SER A 18 -23.05 -2.11 -8.67
N TRP A 19 -22.31 -3.19 -8.44
CA TRP A 19 -20.85 -3.17 -8.27
C TRP A 19 -20.13 -3.10 -9.62
N ALA A 20 -20.60 -3.85 -10.61
CA ALA A 20 -20.05 -3.86 -11.97
C ALA A 20 -20.11 -2.47 -12.63
N LYS A 21 -21.08 -1.62 -12.26
CA LYS A 21 -21.19 -0.24 -12.77
C LYS A 21 -20.03 0.67 -12.35
N ILE A 22 -19.39 0.36 -11.22
CA ILE A 22 -18.32 1.19 -10.63
C ILE A 22 -16.97 0.46 -10.58
N ASN A 23 -16.91 -0.79 -11.03
CA ASN A 23 -15.73 -1.64 -11.01
C ASN A 23 -15.20 -1.84 -12.44
N GLY A 24 -13.94 -1.44 -12.69
CA GLY A 24 -13.35 -1.43 -14.04
C GLY A 24 -13.03 -2.82 -14.62
N GLN A 25 -12.97 -3.87 -13.81
CA GLN A 25 -12.60 -5.22 -14.25
C GLN A 25 -13.75 -6.24 -14.14
N GLY A 26 -14.94 -5.79 -13.71
CA GLY A 26 -16.05 -6.70 -13.47
C GLY A 26 -15.77 -7.71 -12.36
N GLU A 27 -14.96 -7.33 -11.38
CA GLU A 27 -14.64 -8.11 -10.18
C GLU A 27 -15.31 -7.50 -8.93
N THR A 28 -15.26 -8.19 -7.78
CA THR A 28 -15.73 -7.69 -6.48
C THR A 28 -14.62 -7.06 -5.65
N THR A 29 -13.44 -6.84 -6.22
CA THR A 29 -12.28 -6.25 -5.56
C THR A 29 -12.43 -4.73 -5.41
N LEU A 30 -11.93 -4.18 -4.30
CA LEU A 30 -11.98 -2.74 -4.01
C LEU A 30 -10.99 -1.93 -4.87
N HIS A 31 -9.85 -2.53 -5.21
CA HIS A 31 -8.81 -1.84 -6.00
C HIS A 31 -9.28 -1.46 -7.41
N ASN A 32 -10.33 -2.11 -7.90
CA ASN A 32 -10.93 -1.89 -9.21
C ASN A 32 -12.05 -0.85 -9.22
N LEU A 33 -12.37 -0.26 -8.07
CA LEU A 33 -13.39 0.79 -8.02
C LEU A 33 -12.88 2.07 -8.70
N GLN A 34 -13.78 2.76 -9.41
CA GLN A 34 -13.51 4.08 -9.97
C GLN A 34 -12.99 5.03 -8.88
N GLY A 35 -11.87 5.70 -9.17
CA GLY A 35 -11.19 6.59 -8.23
C GLY A 35 -10.15 5.92 -7.32
N LEU A 36 -10.14 4.58 -7.22
CA LEU A 36 -9.06 3.82 -6.59
C LEU A 36 -8.16 3.13 -7.62
N GLN A 37 -8.76 2.65 -8.71
CA GLN A 37 -8.04 2.00 -9.81
C GLN A 37 -7.05 2.99 -10.43
N GLY A 38 -5.79 2.59 -10.53
CA GLY A 38 -4.71 3.43 -11.07
C GLY A 38 -4.25 4.57 -10.16
N HIS A 39 -4.65 4.58 -8.89
CA HIS A 39 -4.25 5.59 -7.89
C HIS A 39 -3.56 5.00 -6.66
N SER A 40 -2.97 3.81 -6.83
CA SER A 40 -2.28 3.07 -5.76
C SER A 40 -1.04 3.82 -5.24
N GLU A 41 -0.37 4.59 -6.07
CA GLU A 41 0.81 5.41 -5.76
C GLU A 41 0.52 6.43 -4.66
N ILE A 42 -0.66 7.06 -4.67
CA ILE A 42 -1.06 8.02 -3.62
C ILE A 42 -1.21 7.30 -2.28
N LEU A 43 -1.86 6.14 -2.27
CA LEU A 43 -2.04 5.35 -1.05
C LEU A 43 -0.69 4.86 -0.49
N ARG A 44 0.21 4.39 -1.35
CA ARG A 44 1.58 3.98 -0.98
C ARG A 44 2.38 5.15 -0.42
N MET A 45 2.27 6.33 -1.04
CA MET A 45 2.93 7.55 -0.59
C MET A 45 2.43 7.98 0.80
N VAL A 46 1.11 8.02 1.00
CA VAL A 46 0.50 8.33 2.31
C VAL A 46 0.91 7.29 3.37
N PHE A 47 0.98 6.00 3.00
CA PHE A 47 1.43 4.94 3.91
C PHE A 47 2.88 5.14 4.36
N GLY A 48 3.81 5.37 3.41
CA GLY A 48 5.22 5.63 3.73
C GLY A 48 5.39 6.88 4.60
N LEU A 49 4.74 7.98 4.25
CA LEU A 49 4.79 9.21 5.02
C LEU A 49 4.18 9.03 6.42
N GLY A 50 3.02 8.38 6.51
CA GLY A 50 2.34 8.09 7.77
C GLY A 50 3.18 7.22 8.70
N GLY A 51 3.88 6.21 8.16
CA GLY A 51 4.84 5.40 8.91
C GLY A 51 5.98 6.22 9.50
N MET A 52 6.62 7.09 8.69
CA MET A 52 7.67 8.00 9.16
C MET A 52 7.16 8.96 10.24
N LEU A 53 6.01 9.60 10.02
CA LEU A 53 5.38 10.47 11.01
C LEU A 53 5.03 9.72 12.29
N GLY A 54 4.57 8.48 12.19
CA GLY A 54 4.26 7.61 13.33
C GLY A 54 5.49 7.30 14.19
N ILE A 55 6.68 7.22 13.60
CA ILE A 55 7.95 7.08 14.34
C ILE A 55 8.31 8.40 15.02
N ILE A 56 8.29 9.52 14.27
CA ILE A 56 8.68 10.84 14.76
C ILE A 56 7.78 11.28 15.93
N LEU A 57 6.46 11.13 15.76
CA LEU A 57 5.46 11.47 16.78
C LEU A 57 5.50 10.52 17.97
N GLY A 58 6.09 9.32 17.83
CA GLY A 58 6.28 8.37 18.93
C GLY A 58 7.16 8.89 20.07
N ASN A 59 7.96 9.93 19.81
CA ASN A 59 8.72 10.63 20.85
C ASN A 59 7.84 11.41 21.83
N LEU A 60 6.56 11.64 21.49
CA LEU A 60 5.59 12.28 22.36
C LEU A 60 4.88 11.23 23.22
N ASN A 61 4.80 11.47 24.54
CA ASN A 61 4.16 10.56 25.51
C ASN A 61 2.74 10.13 25.11
N LYS A 62 1.98 11.01 24.44
CA LYS A 62 0.62 10.74 23.96
C LYS A 62 0.55 9.64 22.90
N PHE A 63 1.57 9.50 22.05
CA PHE A 63 1.56 8.61 20.89
C PHE A 63 2.45 7.38 21.04
N LYS A 64 3.23 7.28 22.12
CA LYS A 64 4.14 6.15 22.40
C LYS A 64 3.48 4.76 22.31
N LYS A 65 2.18 4.65 22.60
CA LYS A 65 1.44 3.36 22.54
C LYS A 65 1.06 2.94 21.12
N ILE A 66 0.98 3.89 20.18
CA ILE A 66 0.53 3.65 18.80
C ILE A 66 1.63 3.94 17.77
N SER A 67 2.80 4.37 18.22
CA SER A 67 3.92 4.74 17.35
C SER A 67 4.39 3.55 16.52
N ALA A 68 4.83 3.84 15.31
CA ALA A 68 5.47 2.81 14.50
C ALA A 68 6.85 2.46 15.09
N PRO A 69 7.24 1.17 15.08
CA PRO A 69 8.56 0.75 15.55
C PRO A 69 9.69 1.39 14.73
N PRO A 70 10.72 2.00 15.35
CA PRO A 70 11.81 2.65 14.63
C PRO A 70 12.57 1.77 13.64
N VAL A 71 12.59 0.45 13.87
CA VAL A 71 13.21 -0.55 12.97
C VAL A 71 12.60 -0.54 11.56
N LEU A 72 11.38 -0.03 11.40
CA LEU A 72 10.67 0.03 10.10
C LEU A 72 10.98 1.30 9.30
N ILE A 73 11.80 2.23 9.81
CA ILE A 73 11.98 3.55 9.17
C ILE A 73 12.55 3.45 7.74
N SER A 74 13.51 2.55 7.51
CA SER A 74 14.09 2.36 6.17
C SER A 74 13.06 1.82 5.18
N TRP A 75 12.11 1.00 5.63
CA TRP A 75 11.06 0.45 4.78
C TRP A 75 10.08 1.56 4.37
N PHE A 76 9.67 2.41 5.31
CA PHE A 76 8.79 3.54 5.02
C PHE A 76 9.44 4.56 4.08
N ILE A 77 10.75 4.81 4.22
CA ILE A 77 11.50 5.66 3.27
C ILE A 77 11.49 5.05 1.87
N ILE A 78 11.80 3.75 1.74
CA ILE A 78 11.80 3.06 0.43
C ILE A 78 10.41 3.13 -0.22
N ILE A 79 9.36 2.83 0.54
CA ILE A 79 7.96 2.91 0.07
C ILE A 79 7.63 4.32 -0.41
N PHE A 80 7.94 5.35 0.40
CA PHE A 80 7.64 6.74 0.07
C PHE A 80 8.40 7.22 -1.17
N CYS A 81 9.70 6.95 -1.24
CA CYS A 81 10.53 7.34 -2.37
C CYS A 81 10.06 6.67 -3.66
N HIS A 82 9.81 5.36 -3.63
CA HIS A 82 9.31 4.64 -4.80
C HIS A 82 7.96 5.20 -5.27
N ALA A 83 7.00 5.37 -4.35
CA ALA A 83 5.69 5.93 -4.67
C ALA A 83 5.77 7.37 -5.22
N THR A 84 6.74 8.16 -4.76
CA THR A 84 6.99 9.51 -5.29
C THR A 84 7.50 9.45 -6.74
N VAL A 85 8.42 8.52 -7.04
CA VAL A 85 8.93 8.35 -8.41
C VAL A 85 7.80 7.85 -9.33
N ASP A 86 6.99 6.90 -8.88
CA ASP A 86 5.80 6.37 -9.59
C ASP A 86 4.82 7.52 -9.93
N PHE A 87 4.46 8.32 -8.93
CA PHE A 87 3.59 9.49 -9.10
C PHE A 87 4.16 10.53 -10.08
N VAL A 88 5.48 10.78 -10.06
CA VAL A 88 6.11 11.72 -10.98
C VAL A 88 6.12 11.17 -12.41
N GLN A 89 6.42 9.87 -12.58
CA GLN A 89 6.44 9.21 -13.89
C GLN A 89 5.06 9.24 -14.55
N ASP A 90 3.98 9.05 -13.80
CA ASP A 90 2.61 9.13 -14.32
C ASP A 90 2.23 10.53 -14.83
N ARG A 91 2.93 11.58 -14.36
CA ARG A 91 2.69 12.97 -14.78
C ARG A 91 3.68 13.47 -15.82
N VAL A 92 4.89 12.94 -15.81
CA VAL A 92 5.96 13.28 -16.73
C VAL A 92 6.35 11.98 -17.40
N SER A 93 5.81 11.72 -18.59
CA SER A 93 6.04 10.47 -19.33
C SER A 93 7.53 10.30 -19.67
N ILE A 94 8.30 9.68 -18.76
CA ILE A 94 9.75 9.50 -18.85
C ILE A 94 10.05 8.10 -19.37
N SER A 95 10.12 7.96 -20.69
CA SER A 95 10.64 6.79 -21.44
C SER A 95 10.15 5.39 -20.99
N THR A 96 9.71 4.58 -21.96
CA THR A 96 9.22 3.20 -21.75
C THR A 96 10.13 2.25 -20.96
N LYS A 97 11.44 2.52 -20.87
CA LYS A 97 12.39 1.70 -20.09
C LYS A 97 12.22 1.90 -18.57
N TYR A 98 11.91 3.12 -18.12
CA TYR A 98 11.71 3.41 -16.70
C TYR A 98 10.36 2.87 -16.22
N ASP A 99 9.32 2.99 -17.06
CA ASP A 99 8.00 2.44 -16.78
C ASP A 99 8.06 0.95 -16.42
N PHE A 100 8.81 0.16 -17.20
CA PHE A 100 8.96 -1.27 -16.92
C PHE A 100 9.65 -1.56 -15.58
N ALA A 101 10.67 -0.78 -15.22
CA ALA A 101 11.39 -0.96 -13.97
C ALA A 101 10.53 -0.60 -12.75
N ILE A 102 9.74 0.47 -12.84
CA ILE A 102 8.81 0.87 -11.76
C ILE A 102 7.72 -0.18 -11.58
N VAL A 103 7.09 -0.62 -12.67
CA VAL A 103 6.06 -1.67 -12.62
C VAL A 103 6.61 -2.98 -12.05
N LYS A 104 7.87 -3.33 -12.30
CA LYS A 104 8.46 -4.54 -11.72
C LYS A 104 8.83 -4.41 -10.26
N THR A 105 9.11 -3.21 -9.79
CA THR A 105 9.47 -2.95 -8.39
C THR A 105 8.26 -2.67 -7.52
N SER A 106 7.09 -2.35 -8.09
CA SER A 106 5.86 -2.10 -7.33
C SER A 106 5.38 -3.32 -6.54
N GLU A 107 5.48 -4.54 -7.11
CA GLU A 107 5.16 -5.80 -6.40
C GLU A 107 6.00 -5.96 -5.12
N PHE A 108 7.27 -5.56 -5.18
CA PHE A 108 8.16 -5.56 -4.01
C PHE A 108 7.75 -4.50 -2.97
N ILE A 109 7.30 -3.32 -3.41
CA ILE A 109 6.78 -2.28 -2.51
C ILE A 109 5.51 -2.74 -1.80
N GLU A 110 4.61 -3.42 -2.50
CA GLU A 110 3.41 -4.01 -1.91
C GLU A 110 3.75 -5.05 -0.83
N LEU A 111 4.75 -5.90 -1.10
CA LEU A 111 5.28 -6.83 -0.10
C LEU A 111 5.84 -6.08 1.12
N LEU A 112 6.59 -4.99 0.93
CA LEU A 112 7.10 -4.17 2.03
C LEU A 112 5.98 -3.52 2.85
N ILE A 113 4.89 -3.07 2.20
CA ILE A 113 3.71 -2.52 2.88
C ILE A 113 3.03 -3.59 3.73
N ALA A 114 2.79 -4.78 3.16
CA ALA A 114 2.21 -5.89 3.89
C ALA A 114 3.09 -6.32 5.07
N GLY A 115 4.41 -6.47 4.84
CA GLY A 115 5.38 -6.86 5.85
C GLY A 115 5.53 -5.83 6.97
N SER A 116 5.62 -4.54 6.64
CA SER A 116 5.70 -3.47 7.65
C SER A 116 4.41 -3.35 8.47
N SER A 117 3.24 -3.53 7.84
CA SER A 117 1.95 -3.57 8.55
C SER A 117 1.89 -4.74 9.54
N PHE A 118 2.30 -5.94 9.11
CA PHE A 118 2.38 -7.10 9.98
C PHE A 118 3.33 -6.88 11.16
N LEU A 119 4.54 -6.39 10.88
CA LEU A 119 5.55 -6.11 11.91
C LEU A 119 5.10 -5.01 12.87
N TYR A 120 4.41 -3.98 12.38
CA TYR A 120 3.80 -2.93 13.21
C TYR A 120 2.86 -3.55 14.25
N PHE A 121 1.92 -4.39 13.83
CA PHE A 121 1.00 -5.05 14.75
C PHE A 121 1.71 -6.00 15.70
N TRP A 122 2.63 -6.82 15.19
CA TRP A 122 3.37 -7.79 15.99
C TRP A 122 4.20 -7.15 17.09
N LEU A 123 4.96 -6.09 16.76
CA LEU A 123 5.84 -5.41 17.70
C LEU A 123 5.04 -4.60 18.72
N ASN A 124 3.96 -3.92 18.31
CA ASN A 124 3.08 -3.21 19.24
C ASN A 124 2.29 -4.16 20.15
N PHE A 125 1.83 -5.31 19.64
CA PHE A 125 1.15 -6.31 20.46
C PHE A 125 2.08 -6.92 21.52
N ARG A 126 3.35 -7.17 21.18
CA ARG A 126 4.36 -7.59 22.16
C ARG A 126 4.57 -6.52 23.23
N MET A 127 4.69 -5.25 22.84
CA MET A 127 4.89 -4.14 23.78
C MET A 127 3.73 -4.03 24.80
N LEU A 128 2.48 -4.26 24.37
CA LEU A 128 1.31 -4.24 25.26
C LEU A 128 1.27 -5.40 26.26
N LYS A 129 1.97 -6.51 26.02
CA LYS A 129 2.03 -7.64 26.97
C LYS A 129 3.00 -7.42 28.14
N TYR A 130 3.88 -6.43 28.05
CA TYR A 130 4.93 -6.15 29.05
C TYR A 130 4.68 -4.86 29.85
N ILE A 131 3.48 -4.26 29.72
CA ILE A 131 3.01 -3.09 30.48
C ILE A 131 1.87 -3.56 31.40
#